data_AF-A0AAV4J7Z0-F1
#
_entry.id   AF-A0AAV4J7Z0-F1
#
_cell.length_a   1.000
_cell.length_b   1.000
_cell.length_c   1.000
_cell.angle_alpha   90.00
_cell.angle_beta   90.00
_cell.angle_gamma   90.00
#
_symmetry.space_group_name_H-M   'P 1'
#
loop_
_entity.id
_entity.type
_entity.pdbx_description
1 polymer ?
#
loop_
_entity_poly.entity_id
_entity_poly.type
_entity_poly.pdbx_seq_one_letter_code
_entity_poly.pdbx_strand_id
1 'polypeptide(L)'
;MFCTQGEAGLAARQMFELLTTGQPKLALCGVGLSDELVMVGNVAQYYNLPLLSFSAQTSNSLSRDGFQSVYITNYQGESTNGPFLAILEYFGWTRVATIIYKDVMFETVSGICDGSSSSSCSSSSSSSSSSSSSQSSSSNSSSISSSITTSSNSSSSKVLVVVVVVVVLVIVIVVVVVVVVIVVEVVVVVVVVVVVVVVVDSSSKILVVVIVVVVSVVVIVVVVVVVVVVVVVVVVVVVEVVIEVVVVAVVVVVIYVFSMRNNRSSSKISSS
;
A
#
# COMPACT_ATOMS: atom_id res chain seq x y z
N MET A 1 -4.78 12.97 -30.07
CA MET A 1 -5.72 12.03 -29.42
C MET A 1 -6.15 12.70 -28.12
N PHE A 2 -7.45 12.85 -27.90
CA PHE A 2 -7.97 13.50 -26.69
C PHE A 2 -8.43 12.43 -25.71
N CYS A 3 -8.33 12.70 -24.41
CA CYS A 3 -8.86 11.82 -23.39
C CYS A 3 -10.26 12.31 -23.02
N THR A 4 -11.26 11.50 -23.35
CA THR A 4 -12.68 11.69 -23.06
C THR A 4 -13.09 11.17 -21.69
N GLN A 5 -12.21 10.39 -21.04
CA GLN A 5 -12.40 9.79 -19.71
C GLN A 5 -13.63 8.84 -19.57
N GLY A 6 -14.26 8.44 -20.68
CA GLY A 6 -15.53 7.72 -20.67
C GLY A 6 -16.77 8.59 -20.51
N GLU A 7 -16.62 9.92 -20.38
CA GLU A 7 -17.75 10.81 -20.23
C GLU A 7 -18.25 11.29 -21.60
N ALA A 8 -19.47 10.87 -21.97
CA ALA A 8 -20.08 11.25 -23.23
C ALA A 8 -20.24 12.79 -23.41
N GLY A 9 -20.38 13.54 -22.30
CA GLY A 9 -20.38 15.01 -22.29
C GLY A 9 -19.03 15.62 -22.70
N LEU A 10 -17.92 15.07 -22.20
CA LEU A 10 -16.56 15.46 -22.61
C LEU A 10 -16.28 15.06 -24.05
N ALA A 11 -16.72 13.87 -24.48
CA ALA A 11 -16.60 13.42 -25.87
C ALA A 11 -17.33 14.36 -26.85
N ALA A 12 -18.58 14.73 -26.55
CA ALA A 12 -19.33 15.69 -27.34
C ALA A 12 -18.66 17.08 -27.36
N ARG A 13 -18.19 17.59 -26.21
CA ARG A 13 -17.46 18.87 -26.14
C ARG A 13 -16.19 18.85 -27.01
N GLN A 14 -15.35 17.82 -26.87
CA GLN A 14 -14.10 17.69 -27.62
C GLN A 14 -14.36 17.55 -29.12
N MET A 15 -15.45 16.87 -29.51
CA MET A 15 -15.91 16.83 -30.90
C MET A 15 -16.27 18.23 -31.42
N PHE A 16 -17.10 19.01 -30.71
CA PHE A 16 -17.44 20.37 -31.13
C PHE A 16 -16.21 21.30 -31.17
N GLU A 17 -15.27 21.16 -30.23
CA GLU A 17 -14.00 21.88 -30.23
C GLU A 17 -13.17 21.55 -31.48
N LEU A 18 -13.11 20.28 -31.89
CA LEU A 18 -12.42 19.83 -33.11
C LEU A 18 -13.10 20.22 -34.43
N LEU A 19 -14.42 20.41 -34.41
CA LEU A 19 -15.20 20.90 -35.57
C LEU A 19 -15.12 22.41 -35.72
N THR A 20 -15.01 23.15 -34.62
CA THR A 20 -14.90 24.62 -34.63
C THR A 20 -13.46 25.11 -34.77
N THR A 21 -12.45 24.32 -34.40
CA THR A 21 -11.03 24.72 -34.49
C THR A 21 -10.26 24.02 -35.64
N GLY A 22 -9.84 24.83 -36.60
CA GLY A 22 -8.80 24.50 -37.58
C GLY A 22 -9.29 23.94 -38.92
N GLN A 23 -8.44 23.12 -39.54
CA GLN A 23 -8.62 22.60 -40.90
C GLN A 23 -9.83 21.65 -41.03
N PRO A 24 -10.48 21.57 -42.21
CA PRO A 24 -11.59 20.64 -42.44
C PRO A 24 -11.16 19.18 -42.20
N LYS A 25 -12.06 18.40 -41.58
CA LYS A 25 -11.84 16.98 -41.29
C LYS A 25 -12.55 16.13 -42.35
N LEU A 26 -11.97 14.98 -42.71
CA LEU A 26 -12.56 14.03 -43.67
C LEU A 26 -13.24 12.83 -43.00
N ALA A 27 -12.85 12.52 -41.76
CA ALA A 27 -13.36 11.43 -40.96
C ALA A 27 -13.10 11.71 -39.47
N LEU A 28 -13.83 11.00 -38.60
CA LEU A 28 -13.57 10.92 -37.16
C LEU A 28 -13.14 9.49 -36.82
N CYS A 29 -12.08 9.32 -36.04
CA CYS A 29 -11.52 8.00 -35.73
C CYS A 29 -11.21 7.86 -34.24
N GLY A 30 -11.54 6.72 -33.66
CA GLY A 30 -11.08 6.30 -32.34
C GLY A 30 -11.88 6.79 -31.14
N VAL A 31 -13.20 6.90 -31.29
CA VAL A 31 -14.10 6.96 -30.11
C VAL A 31 -14.00 5.60 -29.40
N GLY A 32 -13.61 5.63 -28.12
CA GLY A 32 -13.09 4.45 -27.43
C GLY A 32 -14.17 3.57 -26.81
N LEU A 33 -15.22 4.20 -26.29
CA LEU A 33 -16.26 3.58 -25.45
C LEU A 33 -17.66 3.73 -26.06
N SER A 34 -18.59 2.89 -25.62
CA SER A 34 -19.90 2.73 -26.25
C SER A 34 -20.81 3.96 -26.10
N ASP A 35 -20.88 4.55 -24.91
CA ASP A 35 -21.73 5.72 -24.65
C ASP A 35 -21.24 6.97 -25.39
N GLU A 36 -19.91 7.12 -25.47
CA GLU A 36 -19.26 8.12 -26.32
C GLU A 36 -19.62 7.91 -27.79
N LEU A 37 -19.66 6.66 -28.27
CA LEU A 37 -19.99 6.34 -29.66
C LEU A 37 -21.45 6.65 -29.99
N VAL A 38 -22.39 6.36 -29.08
CA VAL A 38 -23.80 6.74 -29.23
C VAL A 38 -23.94 8.25 -29.39
N MET A 39 -23.24 9.04 -28.56
CA MET A 39 -23.38 10.50 -28.55
C MET A 39 -22.62 11.17 -29.70
N VAL A 40 -21.37 10.78 -29.97
CA VAL A 40 -20.58 11.29 -31.10
C VAL A 40 -21.17 10.83 -32.44
N GLY A 41 -21.68 9.60 -32.54
CA GLY A 41 -22.34 9.07 -33.74
C GLY A 41 -23.63 9.81 -34.09
N ASN A 42 -24.49 10.05 -33.09
CA ASN A 42 -25.71 10.84 -33.27
C ASN A 42 -25.44 12.27 -33.78
N VAL A 43 -24.29 12.87 -33.43
CA VAL A 43 -23.89 14.19 -33.92
C VAL A 43 -23.19 14.12 -35.28
N ALA A 44 -22.37 13.09 -35.53
CA ALA A 44 -21.49 13.00 -36.71
C ALA A 44 -22.26 12.96 -38.04
N GLN A 45 -23.44 12.34 -38.05
CA GLN A 45 -24.34 12.31 -39.21
C GLN A 45 -24.74 13.70 -39.69
N TYR A 46 -24.99 14.67 -38.81
CA TYR A 46 -25.36 16.04 -39.19
C TYR A 46 -24.22 16.81 -39.88
N TYR A 47 -22.97 16.38 -39.66
CA TYR A 47 -21.77 16.92 -40.31
C TYR A 47 -21.33 16.11 -41.54
N ASN A 48 -22.07 15.05 -41.91
CA ASN A 48 -21.70 14.08 -42.95
C ASN A 48 -20.30 13.44 -42.74
N LEU A 49 -19.86 13.34 -41.48
CA LEU A 49 -18.54 12.80 -41.15
C LEU A 49 -18.64 11.28 -40.90
N PRO A 50 -17.88 10.44 -41.64
CA PRO A 50 -17.75 9.03 -41.32
C PRO A 50 -16.98 8.87 -40.00
N LEU A 51 -17.52 8.05 -39.10
CA LEU A 51 -17.01 7.81 -37.77
C LEU A 51 -16.56 6.35 -37.63
N LEU A 52 -15.26 6.12 -37.39
CA LEU A 52 -14.68 4.79 -37.20
C LEU A 52 -14.33 4.56 -35.71
N SER A 53 -14.94 3.56 -35.08
CA SER A 53 -14.50 3.04 -33.78
C SER A 53 -13.81 1.68 -33.93
N PHE A 54 -12.71 1.51 -33.20
CA PHE A 54 -11.92 0.28 -33.17
C PHE A 54 -12.09 -0.55 -31.87
N SER A 55 -12.69 0.02 -30.82
CA SER A 55 -12.78 -0.61 -29.50
C SER A 55 -14.18 -0.60 -28.87
N ALA A 56 -15.06 0.34 -29.22
CA ALA A 56 -16.39 0.42 -28.61
C ALA A 56 -17.19 -0.88 -28.85
N GLN A 57 -17.77 -1.42 -27.78
CA GLN A 57 -18.55 -2.65 -27.79
C GLN A 57 -20.01 -2.30 -27.58
N THR A 58 -20.72 -2.00 -28.65
CA THR A 58 -22.16 -1.73 -28.60
C THR A 58 -22.97 -3.00 -28.92
N SER A 59 -24.13 -3.15 -28.31
CA SER A 59 -25.15 -4.11 -28.75
C SER A 59 -25.73 -3.66 -30.12
N ASN A 60 -26.33 -4.56 -30.91
CA ASN A 60 -26.78 -4.24 -32.27
C ASN A 60 -27.97 -3.25 -32.34
N SER A 61 -28.34 -2.60 -31.23
CA SER A 61 -29.41 -1.60 -31.15
C SER A 61 -29.03 -0.22 -31.72
N LEU A 62 -27.80 -0.02 -32.21
CA LEU A 62 -27.49 1.06 -33.16
C LEU A 62 -28.22 0.78 -34.49
N SER A 63 -29.49 1.16 -34.56
CA SER A 63 -30.26 1.06 -35.80
C SER A 63 -29.55 1.83 -36.92
N ARG A 64 -29.45 1.20 -38.09
CA ARG A 64 -28.75 1.78 -39.24
C ARG A 64 -29.31 3.15 -39.61
N ASP A 65 -30.60 3.35 -39.38
CA ASP A 65 -31.33 4.60 -39.65
C ASP A 65 -30.79 5.80 -38.86
N GLY A 66 -30.36 5.59 -37.61
CA GLY A 66 -29.83 6.64 -36.72
C GLY A 66 -28.30 6.77 -36.70
N PHE A 67 -27.57 5.80 -37.28
CA PHE A 67 -26.10 5.70 -37.20
C PHE A 67 -25.45 5.47 -38.56
N GLN A 68 -26.02 6.05 -39.62
CA GLN A 68 -25.66 5.80 -41.03
C GLN A 68 -24.17 6.04 -41.37
N SER A 69 -23.49 6.95 -40.66
CA SER A 69 -22.07 7.26 -40.87
C SER A 69 -21.10 6.53 -39.94
N VAL A 70 -21.60 5.63 -39.07
CA VAL A 70 -20.78 4.95 -38.05
C VAL A 70 -20.34 3.55 -38.51
N TYR A 71 -19.05 3.28 -38.32
CA TYR A 71 -18.37 2.04 -38.66
C TYR A 71 -17.62 1.51 -37.43
N ILE A 72 -17.81 0.23 -37.10
CA ILE A 72 -17.24 -0.39 -35.90
C ILE A 72 -16.49 -1.67 -36.31
N THR A 73 -15.24 -1.83 -35.87
CA THR A 73 -14.46 -3.04 -36.15
C THR A 73 -14.48 -4.07 -35.02
N ASN A 74 -14.96 -3.71 -33.82
CA ASN A 74 -15.04 -4.61 -32.66
C ASN A 74 -16.44 -5.20 -32.49
N TYR A 75 -16.69 -6.39 -33.07
CA TYR A 75 -18.02 -7.00 -33.11
C TYR A 75 -18.18 -8.17 -32.12
N GLN A 76 -18.53 -7.85 -30.87
CA GLN A 76 -18.60 -8.84 -29.77
C GLN A 76 -19.97 -8.99 -29.09
N GLY A 77 -20.94 -8.11 -29.34
CA GLY A 77 -22.23 -8.11 -28.64
C GLY A 77 -23.06 -9.38 -28.85
N GLU A 78 -23.34 -9.74 -30.10
CA GLU A 78 -24.21 -10.88 -30.44
C GLU A 78 -23.47 -12.07 -31.09
N SER A 79 -22.21 -11.88 -31.49
CA SER A 79 -21.35 -12.96 -32.03
C SER A 79 -21.05 -14.07 -31.01
N THR A 80 -21.29 -13.81 -29.72
CA THR A 80 -21.22 -14.76 -28.60
C THR A 80 -22.48 -15.61 -28.42
N ASN A 81 -23.66 -15.13 -28.87
CA ASN A 81 -24.93 -15.83 -28.71
C ASN A 81 -24.99 -17.14 -29.52
N GLY A 82 -24.46 -17.15 -30.73
CA GLY A 82 -24.39 -18.36 -31.57
C GLY A 82 -23.59 -19.49 -30.92
N PRO A 83 -22.32 -19.25 -30.52
CA PRO A 83 -21.54 -20.20 -29.73
C PRO A 83 -22.22 -20.63 -28.42
N PHE A 84 -22.89 -19.73 -27.71
CA PHE A 84 -23.61 -20.08 -26.49
C PHE A 84 -24.78 -21.04 -26.75
N LEU A 85 -25.62 -20.75 -27.75
CA LEU A 85 -26.72 -21.64 -28.17
C LEU A 85 -26.20 -23.03 -28.59
N ALA A 86 -25.10 -23.11 -29.34
CA ALA A 86 -24.50 -24.38 -29.72
C ALA A 86 -24.01 -25.21 -28.52
N ILE A 87 -23.52 -24.55 -27.45
CA ILE A 87 -23.16 -25.21 -26.19
C ILE A 87 -24.40 -25.72 -25.45
N LEU A 88 -25.49 -24.94 -25.40
CA LEU A 88 -26.75 -25.37 -24.79
C LEU A 88 -27.34 -26.59 -25.50
N GLU A 89 -27.32 -26.59 -26.84
CA GLU A 89 -27.78 -27.70 -27.68
C GLU A 89 -26.92 -28.96 -27.46
N TYR A 90 -25.59 -28.83 -27.47
CA TYR A 90 -24.64 -29.93 -27.27
C TYR A 90 -24.85 -30.67 -25.93
N PHE A 91 -25.20 -29.95 -24.85
CA PHE A 91 -25.49 -30.54 -23.54
C PHE A 91 -26.98 -30.83 -23.28
N GLY A 92 -27.88 -30.55 -24.25
CA GLY A 92 -29.32 -30.76 -24.10
C GLY A 92 -29.99 -29.85 -23.05
N TRP A 93 -29.41 -28.68 -22.76
CA TRP A 93 -29.87 -27.78 -21.70
C TRP A 93 -31.10 -26.97 -22.14
N THR A 94 -32.27 -27.56 -21.95
CA THR A 94 -33.59 -26.97 -22.29
C THR A 94 -34.07 -25.87 -21.34
N ARG A 95 -33.33 -25.54 -20.28
CA ARG A 95 -33.66 -24.49 -19.30
C ARG A 95 -32.40 -23.75 -18.87
N VAL A 96 -32.42 -22.42 -19.01
CA VAL A 96 -31.33 -21.52 -18.62
C VAL A 96 -31.93 -20.33 -17.87
N ALA A 97 -31.23 -19.82 -16.87
CA ALA A 97 -31.56 -18.57 -16.19
C ALA A 97 -30.41 -17.59 -16.39
N THR A 98 -30.72 -16.39 -16.90
CA THR A 98 -29.73 -15.33 -17.15
C THR A 98 -29.81 -14.29 -16.04
N ILE A 99 -28.69 -14.00 -15.39
CA ILE A 99 -28.57 -12.87 -14.47
C ILE A 99 -28.00 -11.70 -15.28
N ILE A 100 -28.85 -10.71 -15.57
CA ILE A 100 -28.48 -9.51 -16.34
C ILE A 100 -28.21 -8.38 -15.33
N TYR A 101 -27.01 -7.82 -15.36
CA TYR A 101 -26.75 -6.56 -14.67
C TYR A 101 -27.46 -5.42 -15.39
N LYS A 102 -28.19 -4.58 -14.64
CA LYS A 102 -28.90 -3.45 -15.22
C LYS A 102 -27.91 -2.37 -15.64
N ASP A 103 -27.56 -2.36 -16.91
CA ASP A 103 -26.63 -1.45 -17.57
C ASP A 103 -27.23 -0.99 -18.91
N VAL A 104 -26.84 0.19 -19.38
CA VAL A 104 -27.43 0.91 -20.52
C VAL A 104 -27.38 0.07 -21.80
N MET A 105 -26.32 -0.74 -21.95
CA MET A 105 -26.10 -1.64 -23.10
C MET A 105 -27.10 -2.80 -23.19
N PHE A 106 -27.83 -3.11 -22.11
CA PHE A 106 -28.85 -4.16 -22.03
C PHE A 106 -30.28 -3.61 -21.84
N GLU A 107 -30.44 -2.35 -21.44
CA GLU A 107 -31.76 -1.79 -21.11
C GLU A 107 -32.66 -1.54 -22.34
N THR A 108 -32.12 -1.62 -23.57
CA THR A 108 -32.81 -1.25 -24.81
C THR A 108 -33.93 -2.19 -25.25
N VAL A 109 -34.12 -3.36 -24.62
CA VAL A 109 -35.05 -4.41 -25.10
C VAL A 109 -36.25 -4.63 -24.19
N SER A 110 -36.13 -4.41 -22.88
CA SER A 110 -37.22 -4.71 -21.92
C SER A 110 -38.42 -3.76 -22.00
N GLY A 111 -38.24 -2.55 -22.54
CA GLY A 111 -39.27 -1.49 -22.55
C GLY A 111 -40.48 -1.71 -23.46
N ILE A 112 -40.50 -2.77 -24.27
CA ILE A 112 -41.57 -3.04 -25.26
C ILE A 112 -42.62 -4.02 -24.71
N CYS A 113 -42.36 -4.70 -23.59
CA CYS A 113 -43.19 -5.80 -23.09
C CYS A 113 -44.34 -5.39 -22.16
N ASP A 114 -44.24 -4.26 -21.44
CA ASP A 114 -45.19 -3.85 -20.38
C ASP A 114 -46.56 -3.34 -20.89
N GLY A 115 -46.92 -3.71 -22.12
CA GLY A 115 -48.17 -3.34 -22.80
C GLY A 115 -49.31 -4.37 -22.70
N SER A 116 -49.20 -5.45 -21.93
CA SER A 116 -50.29 -6.46 -21.79
C SER A 116 -50.24 -7.37 -20.56
N SER A 117 -51.35 -7.36 -19.80
CA SER A 117 -52.00 -8.54 -19.22
C SER A 117 -51.26 -9.40 -18.18
N SER A 118 -51.27 -8.89 -16.95
CA SER A 118 -51.22 -9.60 -15.66
C SER A 118 -51.35 -11.14 -15.63
N SER A 119 -50.35 -11.83 -15.04
CA SER A 119 -50.54 -13.09 -14.29
C SER A 119 -49.41 -13.30 -13.26
N SER A 120 -49.64 -14.12 -12.23
CA SER A 120 -48.89 -14.07 -10.95
C SER A 120 -48.08 -15.33 -10.61
N CYS A 121 -46.91 -15.19 -9.98
CA CYS A 121 -46.23 -16.28 -9.24
C CYS A 121 -45.26 -15.75 -8.16
N SER A 122 -44.86 -16.60 -7.18
CA SER A 122 -44.08 -16.19 -5.98
C SER A 122 -43.16 -17.30 -5.44
N SER A 123 -41.92 -16.97 -5.00
CA SER A 123 -40.97 -17.80 -4.19
C SER A 123 -39.61 -17.09 -3.97
N SER A 124 -38.62 -17.54 -3.15
CA SER A 124 -38.58 -18.19 -1.82
C SER A 124 -37.12 -18.46 -1.34
N SER A 125 -36.86 -18.46 -0.01
CA SER A 125 -35.74 -19.15 0.71
C SER A 125 -34.26 -18.68 0.54
N SER A 126 -33.22 -19.09 1.32
CA SER A 126 -33.01 -19.20 2.79
C SER A 126 -31.53 -19.59 3.22
N SER A 127 -30.91 -18.86 4.17
CA SER A 127 -29.98 -19.29 5.30
C SER A 127 -28.59 -20.01 5.15
N SER A 128 -27.60 -19.70 6.05
CA SER A 128 -26.61 -20.61 6.81
C SER A 128 -25.10 -20.18 6.90
N SER A 129 -24.28 -20.79 7.82
CA SER A 129 -22.92 -20.32 8.32
C SER A 129 -21.99 -21.39 9.01
N SER A 130 -20.72 -21.07 9.46
CA SER A 130 -19.76 -21.75 10.46
C SER A 130 -18.28 -22.02 9.97
N SER A 131 -17.35 -22.81 10.62
CA SER A 131 -16.39 -22.62 11.78
C SER A 131 -15.34 -23.81 11.91
N SER A 132 -14.23 -23.94 12.70
CA SER A 132 -13.10 -23.09 13.23
C SER A 132 -11.98 -23.92 14.05
N SER A 133 -10.78 -23.35 14.40
CA SER A 133 -9.76 -23.72 15.50
C SER A 133 -8.60 -24.81 15.38
N SER A 134 -7.50 -24.75 16.22
CA SER A 134 -6.48 -25.83 16.58
C SER A 134 -5.24 -25.37 17.47
N GLN A 135 -4.34 -26.25 18.03
CA GLN A 135 -3.23 -25.92 19.01
C GLN A 135 -2.06 -26.98 19.23
N SER A 136 -0.90 -26.60 19.87
CA SER A 136 0.15 -27.38 20.68
C SER A 136 1.46 -27.98 20.03
N SER A 137 2.61 -28.37 20.69
CA SER A 137 3.41 -27.93 21.90
C SER A 137 4.78 -28.70 22.19
N SER A 138 5.81 -28.05 22.81
CA SER A 138 7.01 -28.55 23.64
C SER A 138 8.14 -29.47 23.01
N SER A 139 9.28 -29.97 23.61
CA SER A 139 9.81 -30.18 25.02
C SER A 139 11.37 -30.50 25.17
N ASN A 140 11.96 -30.45 26.42
CA ASN A 140 13.09 -31.24 27.07
C ASN A 140 14.66 -30.98 27.06
N SER A 141 15.21 -30.67 28.27
CA SER A 141 16.40 -31.11 29.11
C SER A 141 17.78 -31.72 28.66
N SER A 142 18.88 -31.33 29.38
CA SER A 142 19.83 -32.19 30.20
C SER A 142 21.16 -31.50 30.63
N SER A 143 22.02 -32.11 31.49
CA SER A 143 23.16 -31.44 32.20
C SER A 143 24.36 -32.35 32.62
N ILE A 144 25.59 -31.80 32.68
CA ILE A 144 26.83 -32.42 33.26
C ILE A 144 27.73 -31.33 33.91
N SER A 145 28.57 -31.68 34.90
CA SER A 145 29.47 -30.79 35.66
C SER A 145 30.90 -31.34 35.86
N SER A 146 31.90 -30.45 36.00
CA SER A 146 33.27 -30.77 36.47
C SER A 146 34.05 -29.50 36.86
N SER A 147 35.00 -29.59 37.81
CA SER A 147 35.69 -28.44 38.41
C SER A 147 37.23 -28.57 38.44
N ILE A 148 37.96 -27.48 38.18
CA ILE A 148 39.41 -27.34 38.39
C ILE A 148 39.72 -25.93 38.92
N THR A 149 40.72 -25.82 39.80
CA THR A 149 41.23 -24.57 40.40
C THR A 149 42.58 -24.16 39.81
N THR A 150 42.86 -22.86 39.73
CA THR A 150 44.23 -22.28 39.83
C THR A 150 44.17 -20.76 40.01
N SER A 151 45.29 -20.13 40.34
CA SER A 151 45.33 -18.82 41.03
C SER A 151 45.88 -17.63 40.21
N SER A 152 45.70 -16.44 40.79
CA SER A 152 46.59 -15.27 40.67
C SER A 152 46.82 -14.64 39.29
N ASN A 153 46.01 -13.61 38.96
CA ASN A 153 46.52 -12.43 38.22
C ASN A 153 45.69 -11.16 38.52
N SER A 154 46.10 -10.39 39.54
CA SER A 154 45.32 -9.30 40.15
C SER A 154 45.27 -7.98 39.37
N SER A 155 45.86 -7.93 38.18
CA SER A 155 45.76 -6.80 37.23
C SER A 155 44.61 -6.94 36.22
N SER A 156 44.11 -8.17 35.98
CA SER A 156 43.15 -8.46 34.89
C SER A 156 41.74 -7.91 35.13
N SER A 157 41.35 -7.67 36.39
CA SER A 157 40.01 -7.17 36.74
C SER A 157 39.66 -5.84 36.07
N LYS A 158 40.62 -4.92 35.94
CA LYS A 158 40.42 -3.64 35.22
C LYS A 158 40.14 -3.87 33.73
N VAL A 159 40.86 -4.80 33.10
CA VAL A 159 40.68 -5.13 31.68
C VAL A 159 39.29 -5.76 31.47
N LEU A 160 38.89 -6.69 32.34
CA LEU A 160 37.56 -7.31 32.28
C LEU A 160 36.43 -6.28 32.44
N VAL A 161 36.54 -5.32 33.37
CA VAL A 161 35.55 -4.25 33.52
C VAL A 161 35.45 -3.38 32.25
N VAL A 162 36.58 -3.00 31.66
CA VAL A 162 36.61 -2.23 30.40
C VAL A 162 35.99 -3.03 29.25
N VAL A 163 36.31 -4.31 29.11
CA VAL A 163 35.72 -5.20 28.08
C VAL A 163 34.20 -5.33 28.28
N VAL A 164 33.72 -5.49 29.51
CA VAL A 164 32.27 -5.56 29.79
C VAL A 164 31.58 -4.24 29.42
N VAL A 165 32.16 -3.08 29.74
CA VAL A 165 31.62 -1.77 29.34
C VAL A 165 31.55 -1.63 27.82
N VAL A 166 32.59 -2.06 27.08
CA VAL A 166 32.59 -2.05 25.60
C VAL A 166 31.52 -3.00 25.04
N VAL A 167 31.36 -4.21 25.59
CA VAL A 167 30.31 -5.15 25.15
C VAL A 167 28.91 -4.60 25.40
N VAL A 168 28.65 -3.99 26.55
CA VAL A 168 27.36 -3.32 26.84
C VAL A 168 27.11 -2.18 25.85
N LEU A 169 28.12 -1.36 25.54
CA LEU A 169 28.00 -0.27 24.58
C LEU A 169 27.71 -0.77 23.16
N VAL A 170 28.33 -1.88 22.73
CA VAL A 170 28.02 -2.53 21.44
C VAL A 170 26.58 -3.07 21.42
N ILE A 171 26.10 -3.67 22.50
CA ILE A 171 24.70 -4.14 22.61
C ILE A 171 23.73 -2.96 22.51
N VAL A 172 24.01 -1.83 23.17
CA VAL A 172 23.20 -0.60 23.06
C VAL A 172 23.17 -0.09 21.62
N ILE A 173 24.30 -0.05 20.91
CA ILE A 173 24.33 0.33 19.48
C ILE A 173 23.47 -0.61 18.63
N VAL A 174 23.57 -1.93 18.82
CA VAL A 174 22.77 -2.91 18.08
C VAL A 174 21.26 -2.72 18.34
N VAL A 175 20.86 -2.49 19.59
CA VAL A 175 19.46 -2.19 19.95
C VAL A 175 18.98 -0.90 19.28
N VAL A 176 19.79 0.16 19.27
CA VAL A 176 19.46 1.42 18.57
C VAL A 176 19.30 1.20 17.07
N VAL A 177 20.17 0.43 16.42
CA VAL A 177 20.05 0.09 14.99
C VAL A 177 18.76 -0.69 14.70
N VAL A 178 18.41 -1.69 15.53
CA VAL A 178 17.16 -2.45 15.38
C VAL A 178 15.93 -1.53 15.53
N VAL A 179 15.93 -0.63 16.51
CA VAL A 179 14.85 0.36 16.68
C VAL A 179 14.73 1.28 15.46
N VAL A 180 15.85 1.75 14.90
CA VAL A 180 15.85 2.58 13.68
C VAL A 180 15.29 1.82 12.49
N VAL A 181 15.63 0.55 12.30
CA VAL A 181 15.08 -0.29 11.21
C VAL A 181 13.56 -0.46 11.35
N ILE A 182 13.06 -0.74 12.56
CA ILE A 182 11.61 -0.87 12.83
C ILE A 182 10.89 0.47 12.55
N VAL A 183 11.47 1.60 12.95
CA VAL A 183 10.90 2.93 12.66
C VAL A 183 10.85 3.20 11.15
N VAL A 184 11.90 2.84 10.40
CA VAL A 184 11.91 2.98 8.92
C VAL A 184 10.84 2.09 8.27
N GLU A 185 10.70 0.83 8.70
CA GLU A 185 9.68 -0.08 8.14
C GLU A 185 8.25 0.41 8.42
N VAL A 186 7.98 0.87 9.64
CA VAL A 186 6.68 1.50 9.99
C VAL A 186 6.43 2.74 9.15
N VAL A 187 7.43 3.60 8.92
CA VAL A 187 7.30 4.77 8.04
C VAL A 187 6.99 4.37 6.60
N VAL A 188 7.63 3.31 6.07
CA VAL A 188 7.33 2.80 4.71
C VAL A 188 5.89 2.26 4.62
N VAL A 189 5.43 1.49 5.61
CA VAL A 189 4.04 1.00 5.65
C VAL A 189 3.05 2.16 5.72
N VAL A 190 3.31 3.18 6.55
CA VAL A 190 2.50 4.41 6.60
C VAL A 190 2.49 5.11 5.24
N VAL A 191 3.64 5.28 4.58
CA VAL A 191 3.70 5.90 3.23
C VAL A 191 2.89 5.10 2.20
N VAL A 192 2.94 3.77 2.20
CA VAL A 192 2.15 2.93 1.27
C VAL A 192 0.66 3.03 1.56
N VAL A 193 0.23 2.96 2.82
CA VAL A 193 -1.18 3.13 3.21
C VAL A 193 -1.67 4.53 2.85
N VAL A 194 -0.86 5.56 3.09
CA VAL A 194 -1.16 6.93 2.66
C VAL A 194 -1.27 7.00 1.16
N VAL A 195 -0.38 6.41 0.35
CA VAL A 195 -0.50 6.40 -1.12
C VAL A 195 -1.78 5.67 -1.59
N VAL A 196 -2.18 4.56 -0.96
CA VAL A 196 -3.44 3.88 -1.30
C VAL A 196 -4.66 4.75 -0.96
N VAL A 197 -4.64 5.42 0.20
CA VAL A 197 -5.69 6.39 0.57
C VAL A 197 -5.66 7.58 -0.41
N VAL A 198 -4.50 8.14 -0.76
CA VAL A 198 -4.31 9.20 -1.78
C VAL A 198 -4.82 8.80 -3.16
N VAL A 199 -5.00 7.51 -3.47
CA VAL A 199 -5.52 7.01 -4.76
C VAL A 199 -7.03 6.72 -4.72
N VAL A 200 -7.54 6.12 -3.64
CA VAL A 200 -8.99 5.89 -3.45
C VAL A 200 -9.68 7.22 -3.16
N ASP A 201 -9.17 7.89 -2.14
CA ASP A 201 -9.34 9.32 -1.92
C ASP A 201 -8.39 10.03 -2.95
N SER A 202 -8.70 9.94 -4.27
CA SER A 202 -8.25 10.81 -5.40
C SER A 202 -9.34 11.26 -6.41
N SER A 203 -10.62 10.96 -6.14
CA SER A 203 -11.80 11.41 -6.92
C SER A 203 -12.51 12.74 -6.54
N SER A 204 -12.58 13.21 -5.28
CA SER A 204 -13.12 14.56 -4.92
C SER A 204 -12.71 15.23 -3.57
N LYS A 205 -12.72 14.53 -2.41
CA LYS A 205 -12.28 15.05 -1.08
C LYS A 205 -10.76 15.06 -0.85
N ILE A 206 -10.10 13.92 -1.03
CA ILE A 206 -8.72 13.75 -1.57
C ILE A 206 -7.69 14.75 -1.05
N LEU A 207 -7.47 15.85 -1.75
CA LEU A 207 -6.34 16.76 -1.55
C LEU A 207 -6.40 17.35 -0.14
N VAL A 208 -7.59 17.56 0.42
CA VAL A 208 -7.77 18.09 1.77
C VAL A 208 -7.34 17.06 2.82
N VAL A 209 -7.76 15.79 2.67
CA VAL A 209 -7.36 14.69 3.57
C VAL A 209 -5.87 14.43 3.43
N VAL A 210 -5.35 14.39 2.21
CA VAL A 210 -3.92 14.21 1.91
C VAL A 210 -3.07 15.33 2.50
N ILE A 211 -3.47 16.60 2.41
CA ILE A 211 -2.78 17.71 3.06
C ILE A 211 -2.79 17.55 4.58
N VAL A 212 -3.93 17.21 5.20
CA VAL A 212 -4.03 17.00 6.65
C VAL A 212 -3.17 15.80 7.11
N VAL A 213 -3.15 14.71 6.34
CA VAL A 213 -2.34 13.52 6.60
C VAL A 213 -0.85 13.83 6.44
N VAL A 214 -0.44 14.55 5.40
CA VAL A 214 0.97 15.00 5.24
C VAL A 214 1.39 15.90 6.40
N VAL A 215 0.55 16.85 6.83
CA VAL A 215 0.83 17.69 8.01
C VAL A 215 0.92 16.84 9.29
N SER A 216 0.03 15.86 9.46
CA SER A 216 0.07 14.94 10.61
C SER A 216 1.34 14.07 10.62
N VAL A 217 1.73 13.51 9.47
CA VAL A 217 2.98 12.75 9.31
C VAL A 217 4.20 13.63 9.59
N VAL A 218 4.23 14.88 9.11
CA VAL A 218 5.31 15.84 9.42
C VAL A 218 5.36 16.13 10.93
N VAL A 219 4.23 16.34 11.59
CA VAL A 219 4.18 16.54 13.06
C VAL A 219 4.67 15.28 13.80
N ILE A 220 4.26 14.08 13.39
CA ILE A 220 4.71 12.81 13.99
C ILE A 220 6.22 12.64 13.79
N VAL A 221 6.75 12.90 12.59
CA VAL A 221 8.19 12.86 12.31
C VAL A 221 8.95 13.87 13.16
N VAL A 222 8.45 15.10 13.31
CA VAL A 222 9.06 16.10 14.21
C VAL A 222 9.04 15.63 15.67
N VAL A 223 7.95 15.04 16.15
CA VAL A 223 7.87 14.48 17.52
C VAL A 223 8.83 13.30 17.69
N VAL A 224 8.94 12.40 16.71
CA VAL A 224 9.91 11.28 16.74
C VAL A 224 11.35 11.81 16.75
N VAL A 225 11.67 12.81 15.92
CA VAL A 225 12.99 13.46 15.93
C VAL A 225 13.28 14.13 17.28
N VAL A 226 12.31 14.82 17.87
CA VAL A 226 12.45 15.41 19.22
C VAL A 226 12.68 14.34 20.28
N VAL A 227 11.94 13.21 20.24
CA VAL A 227 12.14 12.08 21.17
C VAL A 227 13.51 11.44 20.97
N VAL A 228 13.97 11.25 19.72
CA VAL A 228 15.31 10.73 19.43
C VAL A 228 16.39 11.70 19.93
N VAL A 229 16.23 13.01 19.75
CA VAL A 229 17.15 14.03 20.31
C VAL A 229 17.17 13.98 21.84
N VAL A 230 16.02 13.85 22.50
CA VAL A 230 15.95 13.69 23.97
C VAL A 230 16.64 12.41 24.43
N VAL A 231 16.43 11.28 23.74
CA VAL A 231 17.12 10.01 24.04
C VAL A 231 18.63 10.14 23.85
N VAL A 232 19.09 10.78 22.77
CA VAL A 232 20.52 11.04 22.53
C VAL A 232 21.11 11.93 23.62
N VAL A 233 20.43 13.01 24.03
CA VAL A 233 20.88 13.87 25.14
C VAL A 233 20.95 13.10 26.46
N VAL A 234 19.96 12.26 26.77
CA VAL A 234 19.99 11.39 27.96
C VAL A 234 21.16 10.40 27.90
N VAL A 235 21.43 9.79 26.74
CA VAL A 235 22.59 8.90 26.55
C VAL A 235 23.91 9.65 26.71
N VAL A 236 24.05 10.87 26.19
CA VAL A 236 25.24 11.70 26.37
C VAL A 236 25.47 12.03 27.85
N VAL A 237 24.43 12.46 28.58
CA VAL A 237 24.52 12.74 30.03
C VAL A 237 24.88 11.48 30.83
N VAL A 238 24.31 10.31 30.49
CA VAL A 238 24.68 9.04 31.13
C VAL A 238 26.13 8.67 30.85
N VAL A 239 26.62 8.87 29.63
CA VAL A 239 28.03 8.61 29.26
C VAL A 239 28.97 9.58 29.99
N GLU A 240 28.62 10.86 30.11
CA GLU A 240 29.37 11.88 30.85
C GLU A 240 29.50 11.50 32.33
N VAL A 241 28.39 11.16 33.01
CA VAL A 241 28.38 10.69 34.40
C VAL A 241 29.20 9.40 34.58
N VAL A 242 29.13 8.46 33.62
CA VAL A 242 29.96 7.24 33.65
C VAL A 242 31.45 7.58 33.52
N ILE A 243 31.82 8.54 32.68
CA ILE A 243 33.20 9.01 32.54
C ILE A 243 33.69 9.67 33.85
N GLU A 244 32.89 10.54 34.47
CA GLU A 244 33.25 11.15 35.77
C GLU A 244 33.48 10.09 36.85
N VAL A 245 32.56 9.13 37.00
CA VAL A 245 32.68 8.03 37.97
C VAL A 245 33.94 7.18 37.71
N VAL A 246 34.27 6.90 36.44
CA VAL A 246 35.50 6.19 36.08
C VAL A 246 36.75 7.02 36.39
N VAL A 247 36.75 8.33 36.12
CA VAL A 247 37.86 9.23 36.44
C VAL A 247 38.09 9.30 37.95
N VAL A 248 37.03 9.48 38.75
CA VAL A 248 37.10 9.47 40.22
C VAL A 248 37.64 8.12 40.72
N ALA A 249 37.16 7.00 40.21
CA ALA A 249 37.66 5.67 40.57
C ALA A 249 39.14 5.48 40.22
N VAL A 250 39.59 5.97 39.06
CA VAL A 250 41.01 5.93 38.66
C VAL A 250 41.86 6.82 39.57
N VAL A 251 41.42 8.03 39.89
CA VAL A 251 42.13 8.96 40.81
C VAL A 251 42.25 8.35 42.21
N VAL A 252 41.17 7.79 42.76
CA VAL A 252 41.20 7.08 44.06
C VAL A 252 42.21 5.93 44.03
N VAL A 253 42.25 5.13 42.97
CA VAL A 253 43.23 4.04 42.83
C VAL A 253 44.66 4.55 42.68
N VAL A 254 44.89 5.67 41.97
CA VAL A 254 46.22 6.30 41.87
C VAL A 254 46.68 6.82 43.24
N ILE A 255 45.81 7.49 43.99
CA ILE A 255 46.10 7.95 45.36
C ILE A 255 46.41 6.76 46.28
N TYR A 256 45.62 5.69 46.20
CA TYR A 256 45.82 4.48 47.01
C TYR A 256 47.15 3.78 46.69
N VAL A 257 47.51 3.66 45.40
CA VAL A 257 48.80 3.11 44.95
C VAL A 257 49.97 4.02 45.36
N PHE A 258 49.81 5.34 45.28
CA PHE A 258 50.83 6.29 45.72
C PHE A 258 51.03 6.25 47.24
N SER A 259 49.95 6.15 48.02
CA SER A 259 49.99 5.97 49.47
C SER A 259 50.70 4.67 49.86
N MET A 260 50.36 3.54 49.23
CA MET A 260 51.09 2.27 49.40
C MET A 260 52.56 2.37 49.01
N ARG A 261 52.90 3.12 47.96
CA ARG A 261 54.28 3.33 47.53
C ARG A 261 55.06 4.19 48.53
N ASN A 262 54.46 5.24 49.08
CA ASN A 262 55.09 6.11 50.06
C ASN A 262 55.33 5.40 51.41
N ASN A 263 54.38 4.57 51.86
CA ASN A 263 54.56 3.75 53.07
C ASN A 263 55.70 2.72 52.94
N ARG A 264 56.08 2.32 51.73
CA ARG A 264 57.28 1.50 51.46
C ARG A 264 58.60 2.30 51.40
N SER A 265 58.54 3.63 51.39
CA SER A 265 59.73 4.49 51.50
C SER A 265 60.17 4.62 52.96
N SER A 266 59.23 4.93 53.86
CA SER A 266 59.51 5.20 55.27
C SER A 266 60.13 4.01 56.01
N SER A 267 59.76 2.78 55.66
CA SER A 267 60.27 1.56 56.29
C SER A 267 61.73 1.22 55.97
N LYS A 268 62.42 1.99 55.12
CA LYS A 268 63.87 1.85 54.87
C LYS A 268 64.75 2.80 55.68
N ILE A 269 64.18 3.82 56.30
CA ILE A 269 64.94 4.83 57.06
C ILE A 269 65.14 4.38 58.52
N SER A 270 64.29 3.50 59.04
CA SER A 270 64.39 2.93 60.40
C SER A 270 65.27 1.67 60.49
N SER A 271 66.32 1.57 59.66
CA SER A 271 67.18 0.39 59.54
C SER A 271 68.63 0.73 59.17
N SER A 272 69.12 1.84 59.72
CA SER A 272 70.52 2.31 59.69
C SER A 272 70.78 3.12 60.96
#